data_AF-A0A821N3I4-F1
#
_entry.id   AF-A0A821N3I4-F1
#
_cell.length_a   1.000
_cell.length_b   1.000
_cell.length_c   1.000
_cell.angle_alpha   90.00
_cell.angle_beta   90.00
_cell.angle_gamma   90.00
#
_symmetry.space_group_name_H-M   'P 1'
#
loop_
_entity.id
_entity.type
_entity.pdbx_description
1 polymer ?
#
loop_
_entity_poly.entity_id
_entity_poly.type
_entity_poly.pdbx_seq_one_letter_code
_entity_poly.pdbx_strand_id
1 'polypeptide(L)'
;KEFENLQKPWLKLLSKINDAKESYHEKRRKLKKAKQAKKIIDSNIDATEEEKTEAQTSVNAYTKESANLRSKYEQLINEMKDLRPPYENSMKRVLDRTHEFERERLSKFKQLFNAFYNAINIQNDPYIIEMSTAFQNAIAAHDIEADIQWWNKHYGSDTNTSWPEFEE
;
A
#
# COMPACT_ATOMS: atom_id res chain seq x y z
N LYS A 1 1.54 -8.33 -14.50
CA LYS A 1 0.92 -8.85 -15.75
C LYS A 1 -0.33 -8.08 -16.17
N GLU A 2 -1.44 -8.06 -15.42
CA GLU A 2 -2.66 -7.36 -15.87
C GLU A 2 -2.48 -5.83 -15.94
N PHE A 3 -1.92 -5.22 -14.88
CA PHE A 3 -1.55 -3.79 -14.89
C PHE A 3 -0.64 -3.42 -16.06
N GLU A 4 0.42 -4.19 -16.29
CA GLU A 4 1.35 -3.97 -17.40
C GLU A 4 0.63 -4.02 -18.75
N ASN A 5 -0.28 -4.98 -18.94
CA ASN A 5 -1.03 -5.10 -20.19
C ASN A 5 -1.98 -3.92 -20.41
N LEU A 6 -2.65 -3.45 -19.36
CA LEU A 6 -3.51 -2.26 -19.42
C LEU A 6 -2.73 -0.97 -19.63
N GLN A 7 -1.48 -0.91 -19.16
CA GLN A 7 -0.61 0.26 -19.28
C GLN A 7 0.10 0.36 -20.65
N LYS A 8 0.30 -0.76 -21.35
CA LYS A 8 0.98 -0.79 -22.67
C LYS A 8 0.46 0.23 -23.69
N PRO A 9 -0.87 0.36 -23.95
CA PRO A 9 -1.38 1.33 -24.91
C PRO A 9 -1.05 2.77 -24.53
N TRP A 10 -1.17 3.10 -23.24
CA TRP A 10 -0.83 4.41 -22.69
C TRP A 10 0.66 4.73 -22.91
N LEU A 11 1.55 3.81 -22.55
CA LEU A 11 3.00 3.98 -22.72
C LEU A 11 3.40 4.13 -24.20
N LYS A 12 2.78 3.34 -25.08
CA LYS A 12 3.02 3.42 -26.53
C LYS A 12 2.62 4.78 -27.10
N LEU A 13 1.47 5.31 -26.70
CA LEU A 13 1.02 6.63 -27.13
C LEU A 13 1.87 7.75 -26.52
N LEU A 14 2.25 7.62 -25.25
CA LEU A 14 3.13 8.57 -24.56
C LEU A 14 4.50 8.67 -25.25
N SER A 15 5.07 7.55 -25.70
CA SER A 15 6.31 7.55 -26.49
C SER A 15 6.15 8.36 -27.78
N LYS A 16 5.07 8.10 -28.55
CA LYS A 16 4.80 8.84 -29.80
C LYS A 16 4.63 10.34 -29.56
N ILE A 17 3.97 10.73 -28.47
CA ILE A 17 3.79 12.13 -28.06
C ILE A 17 5.15 12.77 -27.79
N ASN A 18 6.05 12.06 -27.08
CA ASN A 18 7.39 12.56 -26.80
C ASN A 18 8.22 12.75 -28.08
N ASP A 19 8.16 11.79 -29.01
CA ASP A 19 8.86 11.88 -30.30
C ASP A 19 8.34 13.06 -31.15
N ALA A 20 7.01 13.25 -31.19
CA ALA A 20 6.37 14.35 -31.89
C ALA A 20 6.69 15.70 -31.26
N LYS A 21 6.72 15.77 -29.92
CA LYS A 21 7.14 16.95 -29.15
C LYS A 21 8.57 17.35 -29.52
N GLU A 22 9.49 16.39 -29.49
CA GLU A 22 10.89 16.65 -29.81
C GLU A 22 11.06 17.16 -31.24
N SER A 23 10.45 16.46 -32.21
CA SER A 23 10.48 16.83 -33.63
C SER A 23 9.95 18.26 -33.86
N TYR A 24 8.81 18.59 -33.25
CA TYR A 24 8.21 19.93 -33.33
C TYR A 24 9.15 21.00 -32.77
N HIS A 25 9.70 20.79 -31.57
CA HIS A 25 10.60 21.76 -30.96
C HIS A 25 11.93 21.92 -31.72
N GLU A 26 12.46 20.84 -32.29
CA GLU A 26 13.64 20.90 -33.15
C GLU A 26 13.40 21.76 -34.39
N LYS A 27 12.29 21.53 -35.11
CA LYS A 27 11.95 22.35 -36.28
C LYS A 27 11.62 23.79 -35.92
N ARG A 28 10.99 24.03 -34.76
CA ARG A 28 10.77 25.39 -34.25
C ARG A 28 12.08 26.13 -33.95
N ARG A 29 13.10 25.42 -33.44
CA ARG A 29 14.46 25.97 -33.26
C ARG A 29 15.10 26.33 -34.60
N LYS A 30 15.00 25.45 -35.62
CA LYS A 30 15.49 25.70 -36.99
C LYS A 30 14.78 26.90 -37.62
N LEU A 31 13.45 27.00 -37.48
CA LEU A 31 12.67 28.16 -37.93
C LEU A 31 13.14 29.47 -37.28
N LYS A 32 13.39 29.47 -35.97
CA LYS A 32 13.89 30.66 -35.26
C LYS A 32 15.25 31.11 -35.82
N LYS A 33 16.18 30.17 -36.06
CA LYS A 33 17.48 30.46 -36.66
C LYS A 33 17.35 30.99 -38.10
N ALA A 34 16.51 30.37 -38.92
CA ALA A 34 16.27 30.82 -40.29
C ALA A 34 15.66 32.23 -40.36
N LYS A 35 14.72 32.56 -39.47
CA LYS A 35 14.16 33.92 -39.34
C LYS A 35 15.22 34.95 -38.94
N GLN A 36 16.14 34.58 -38.05
CA GLN A 36 17.26 35.44 -37.67
C GLN A 36 18.24 35.65 -38.84
N ALA A 37 18.63 34.59 -39.53
CA ALA A 37 19.48 34.66 -40.71
C ALA A 37 18.87 35.54 -41.81
N LYS A 38 17.57 35.36 -42.09
CA LYS A 38 16.84 36.20 -43.02
C LYS A 38 16.90 37.68 -42.64
N LYS A 39 16.68 38.03 -41.37
CA LYS A 39 16.76 39.42 -40.90
C LYS A 39 18.14 40.03 -41.13
N ILE A 40 19.20 39.25 -40.97
CA ILE A 40 20.58 39.69 -41.23
C ILE A 40 20.78 39.93 -42.74
N ILE A 41 20.38 38.98 -43.59
CA ILE A 41 20.48 39.09 -45.05
C ILE A 41 19.67 40.28 -45.58
N ASP A 42 18.44 40.45 -45.11
CA ASP A 42 17.56 41.58 -45.48
C ASP A 42 18.17 42.95 -45.11
N SER A 43 19.05 42.99 -44.09
CA SER A 43 19.71 44.21 -43.61
C SER A 43 21.08 44.44 -44.27
N ASN A 44 21.58 43.48 -45.05
CA ASN A 44 22.85 43.59 -45.76
C ASN A 44 22.63 44.25 -47.12
N ILE A 45 23.28 45.40 -47.34
CA ILE A 45 23.16 46.19 -48.58
C ILE A 45 23.77 45.45 -49.77
N ASP A 46 24.79 44.62 -49.52
CA ASP A 46 25.51 43.86 -50.55
C ASP A 46 24.86 42.49 -50.85
N ALA A 47 23.78 42.12 -50.14
CA ALA A 47 23.13 40.83 -50.34
C ALA A 47 22.41 40.77 -51.70
N THR A 48 22.65 39.69 -52.42
CA THR A 48 22.02 39.42 -53.71
C THR A 48 20.54 39.06 -53.55
N GLU A 49 19.75 39.28 -54.61
CA GLU A 49 18.34 38.87 -54.62
C GLU A 49 18.16 37.34 -54.54
N GLU A 50 19.16 36.59 -55.00
CA GLU A 50 19.18 35.12 -54.87
C GLU A 50 19.30 34.70 -53.40
N GLU A 51 20.23 35.29 -52.64
CA GLU A 51 20.40 35.04 -51.19
C GLU A 51 19.14 35.39 -50.38
N LYS A 52 18.48 36.51 -50.72
CA LYS A 52 17.20 36.91 -50.09
C LYS A 52 16.09 35.90 -50.39
N THR A 53 16.02 35.44 -51.64
CA THR A 53 15.03 34.46 -52.09
C THR A 53 15.25 33.09 -51.43
N GLU A 54 16.49 32.64 -51.30
CA GLU A 54 16.85 31.39 -50.63
C GLU A 54 16.52 31.44 -49.14
N ALA A 55 16.85 32.54 -48.46
CA ALA A 55 16.51 32.75 -47.05
C ALA A 55 14.99 32.76 -46.81
N GLN A 56 14.22 33.42 -47.68
CA GLN A 56 12.76 33.42 -47.61
C GLN A 56 12.17 32.03 -47.87
N THR A 57 12.71 31.28 -48.84
CA THR A 57 12.32 29.90 -49.15
C THR A 57 12.54 28.99 -47.94
N SER A 58 13.70 29.10 -47.30
CA SER A 58 14.02 28.35 -46.08
C SER A 58 13.07 28.67 -44.92
N VAL A 59 12.73 29.94 -44.70
CA VAL A 59 11.75 30.35 -43.68
C VAL A 59 10.36 29.78 -43.98
N ASN A 60 9.92 29.82 -45.23
CA ASN A 60 8.62 29.29 -45.65
C ASN A 60 8.56 27.77 -45.45
N ALA A 61 9.61 27.04 -45.85
CA ALA A 61 9.73 25.60 -45.67
C ALA A 61 9.63 25.20 -44.19
N TYR A 62 10.45 25.80 -43.31
CA TYR A 62 10.40 25.51 -41.88
C TYR A 62 9.10 25.94 -41.20
N THR A 63 8.43 26.99 -41.71
CA THR A 63 7.12 27.40 -41.20
C THR A 63 6.08 26.33 -41.50
N LYS A 64 6.01 25.85 -42.75
CA LYS A 64 5.10 24.78 -43.17
C LYS A 64 5.36 23.48 -42.41
N GLU A 65 6.62 23.06 -42.31
CA GLU A 65 7.00 21.85 -41.57
C GLU A 65 6.66 21.96 -40.08
N SER A 66 6.94 23.10 -39.45
CA SER A 66 6.62 23.31 -38.04
C SER A 66 5.12 23.30 -37.78
N ALA A 67 4.30 23.81 -38.70
CA ALA A 67 2.84 23.76 -38.60
C ALA A 67 2.32 22.31 -38.72
N ASN A 68 2.85 21.53 -39.67
CA ASN A 68 2.49 20.13 -39.83
C ASN A 68 2.84 19.30 -38.59
N LEU A 69 4.04 19.48 -38.04
CA LEU A 69 4.46 18.79 -36.81
C LEU A 69 3.65 19.21 -35.60
N ARG A 70 3.25 20.48 -35.52
CA ARG A 70 2.33 20.97 -34.48
C ARG A 70 0.99 20.24 -34.55
N SER A 71 0.38 20.18 -35.73
CA SER A 71 -0.90 19.49 -35.94
C SER A 71 -0.82 18.02 -35.53
N LYS A 72 0.26 17.32 -35.93
CA LYS A 72 0.50 15.92 -35.53
C LYS A 72 0.66 15.77 -34.03
N TYR A 73 1.40 16.67 -33.38
CA TYR A 73 1.60 16.65 -31.94
C TYR A 73 0.30 16.91 -31.17
N GLU A 74 -0.50 17.89 -31.59
CA GLU A 74 -1.81 18.20 -31.02
C GLU A 74 -2.81 17.05 -31.20
N GLN A 75 -2.79 16.37 -32.37
CA GLN A 75 -3.60 15.18 -32.60
C GLN A 75 -3.26 14.06 -31.60
N LEU A 76 -1.98 13.72 -31.43
CA LEU A 76 -1.56 12.68 -30.49
C LEU A 76 -1.92 13.02 -29.03
N ILE A 77 -1.85 14.30 -28.66
CA ILE A 77 -2.32 14.77 -27.34
C ILE A 77 -3.83 14.53 -27.18
N ASN A 78 -4.62 14.80 -28.20
CA ASN A 78 -6.07 14.57 -28.13
C ASN A 78 -6.40 13.07 -28.07
N GLU A 79 -5.71 12.23 -28.85
CA GLU A 79 -5.81 10.77 -28.73
C GLU A 79 -5.52 10.28 -27.29
N MET A 80 -4.58 10.92 -26.59
CA MET A 80 -4.28 10.59 -25.19
C MET A 80 -5.39 11.02 -24.23
N LYS A 81 -6.03 12.17 -24.48
CA LYS A 81 -7.19 12.61 -23.69
C LYS A 81 -8.34 11.62 -23.83
N ASP A 82 -8.57 11.10 -25.04
CA ASP A 82 -9.62 10.13 -25.30
C ASP A 82 -9.31 8.76 -24.69
N LEU A 83 -8.03 8.35 -24.68
CA LEU A 83 -7.57 7.10 -24.06
C LEU A 83 -7.60 7.14 -22.53
N ARG A 84 -7.52 8.34 -21.92
CA ARG A 84 -7.34 8.50 -20.47
C ARG A 84 -8.49 7.91 -19.64
N PRO A 85 -9.77 8.26 -19.85
CA PRO A 85 -10.86 7.71 -19.04
C PRO A 85 -10.93 6.17 -19.05
N PRO A 86 -10.91 5.46 -20.20
CA PRO A 86 -10.96 4.00 -20.19
C PRO A 86 -9.71 3.36 -19.59
N TYR A 87 -8.54 3.99 -19.72
CA TYR A 87 -7.31 3.54 -19.07
C TYR A 87 -7.41 3.66 -17.54
N GLU A 88 -7.78 4.83 -17.01
CA GLU A 88 -7.92 5.06 -15.57
C GLU A 88 -8.97 4.12 -14.96
N ASN A 89 -10.11 3.94 -15.62
CA ASN A 89 -11.16 3.01 -15.18
C ASN A 89 -10.66 1.56 -15.13
N SER A 90 -9.94 1.12 -16.16
CA SER A 90 -9.42 -0.25 -16.22
C SER A 90 -8.36 -0.49 -15.14
N MET A 91 -7.45 0.46 -14.93
CA MET A 91 -6.44 0.41 -13.87
C MET A 91 -7.10 0.38 -12.49
N LYS A 92 -8.11 1.23 -12.26
CA LYS A 92 -8.86 1.27 -11.02
C LYS A 92 -9.54 -0.06 -10.73
N ARG A 93 -10.16 -0.71 -11.73
CA ARG A 93 -10.81 -2.02 -11.55
C ARG A 93 -9.83 -3.09 -11.03
N VAL A 94 -8.63 -3.15 -11.60
CA VAL A 94 -7.62 -4.13 -11.16
C VAL A 94 -7.11 -3.80 -9.75
N LEU A 95 -6.96 -2.51 -9.44
CA LEU A 95 -6.58 -2.05 -8.11
C LEU A 95 -7.64 -2.40 -7.06
N ASP A 96 -8.91 -2.12 -7.33
CA ASP A 96 -10.01 -2.41 -6.41
C ASP A 96 -10.11 -3.91 -6.12
N ARG A 97 -9.90 -4.78 -7.13
CA ARG A 97 -9.82 -6.24 -6.91
C ARG A 97 -8.63 -6.63 -6.02
N THR A 98 -7.49 -5.98 -6.21
CA THR A 98 -6.29 -6.22 -5.38
C THR A 98 -6.52 -5.79 -3.93
N HIS A 99 -7.20 -4.65 -3.73
CA HIS A 99 -7.60 -4.19 -2.40
C HIS A 99 -8.60 -5.13 -1.73
N GLU A 100 -9.54 -5.71 -2.47
CA GLU A 100 -10.49 -6.69 -1.89
C GLU A 100 -9.75 -7.92 -1.36
N PHE A 101 -8.84 -8.48 -2.16
CA PHE A 101 -7.99 -9.60 -1.71
C PHE A 101 -7.19 -9.25 -0.46
N GLU A 102 -6.61 -8.04 -0.42
CA GLU A 102 -5.84 -7.60 0.73
C GLU A 102 -6.70 -7.40 1.98
N ARG A 103 -7.91 -6.85 1.82
CA ARG A 103 -8.88 -6.69 2.91
C ARG A 103 -9.25 -8.04 3.50
N GLU A 104 -9.49 -9.05 2.67
CA GLU A 104 -9.77 -10.41 3.12
C GLU A 104 -8.57 -10.99 3.90
N ARG A 105 -7.36 -10.85 3.36
CA ARG A 105 -6.14 -11.31 4.03
C ARG A 105 -6.01 -10.67 5.41
N LEU A 106 -6.06 -9.34 5.49
CA LEU A 106 -5.91 -8.61 6.76
C LEU A 106 -7.02 -8.98 7.76
N SER A 107 -8.26 -9.16 7.29
CA SER A 107 -9.36 -9.62 8.14
C SER A 107 -9.09 -11.01 8.73
N LYS A 108 -8.59 -11.94 7.92
CA LYS A 108 -8.20 -13.28 8.39
C LYS A 108 -7.07 -13.23 9.42
N PHE A 109 -6.05 -12.40 9.20
CA PHE A 109 -4.99 -12.21 10.19
C PHE A 109 -5.53 -11.68 11.52
N LYS A 110 -6.45 -10.70 11.48
CA LYS A 110 -7.09 -10.18 12.70
C LYS A 110 -7.88 -11.26 13.43
N GLN A 111 -8.66 -12.06 12.70
CA GLN A 111 -9.41 -13.18 13.28
C GLN A 111 -8.47 -14.23 13.90
N LEU A 112 -7.39 -14.58 13.20
CA LEU A 112 -6.38 -15.53 13.68
C LEU A 112 -5.71 -15.05 14.97
N PHE A 113 -5.29 -13.78 15.03
CA PHE A 113 -4.67 -13.23 16.24
C PHE A 113 -5.64 -13.16 17.42
N ASN A 114 -6.91 -12.83 17.17
CA ASN A 114 -7.93 -12.88 18.21
C ASN A 114 -8.17 -14.32 18.70
N ALA A 115 -8.19 -15.29 17.79
CA ALA A 115 -8.31 -16.70 18.16
C ALA A 115 -7.13 -17.17 19.01
N PHE A 116 -5.90 -16.79 18.66
CA PHE A 116 -4.72 -17.07 19.47
C PHE A 116 -4.77 -16.40 20.84
N TYR A 117 -5.15 -15.13 20.90
CA TYR A 117 -5.32 -14.43 22.18
C TYR A 117 -6.32 -15.16 23.08
N ASN A 118 -7.48 -15.54 22.54
CA ASN A 118 -8.51 -16.25 23.31
C ASN A 118 -8.06 -17.66 23.73
N ALA A 119 -7.27 -18.36 22.89
CA ALA A 119 -6.74 -19.68 23.23
C ALA A 119 -5.68 -19.65 24.35
N ILE A 120 -4.96 -18.54 24.49
CA ILE A 120 -3.92 -18.37 25.52
C ILE A 120 -4.49 -17.74 26.80
N ASN A 121 -5.59 -16.99 26.71
CA ASN A 121 -6.19 -16.32 27.86
C ASN A 121 -6.97 -17.29 28.77
N ILE A 122 -6.22 -18.01 29.63
CA ILE A 122 -6.76 -18.97 30.59
C ILE A 122 -7.35 -18.33 31.85
N GLN A 123 -7.13 -17.03 32.09
CA GLN A 123 -7.60 -16.36 33.32
C GLN A 123 -9.12 -16.31 33.42
N ASN A 124 -9.80 -16.28 32.27
CA ASN A 124 -11.25 -16.29 32.17
C ASN A 124 -11.81 -17.69 31.91
N ASP A 125 -10.98 -18.73 31.95
CA ASP A 125 -11.45 -20.10 31.77
C ASP A 125 -12.27 -20.52 33.00
N PRO A 126 -13.56 -20.87 32.84
CA PRO A 126 -14.42 -21.27 33.95
C PRO A 126 -13.83 -22.43 34.76
N TYR A 127 -13.13 -23.36 34.11
CA TYR A 127 -12.49 -24.48 34.79
C TYR A 127 -11.35 -24.03 35.70
N ILE A 128 -10.52 -23.08 35.24
CA ILE A 128 -9.42 -22.53 36.05
C ILE A 128 -9.97 -21.74 37.24
N ILE A 129 -11.05 -20.97 37.03
CA ILE A 129 -11.74 -20.24 38.10
C ILE A 129 -12.31 -21.22 39.13
N GLU A 130 -13.06 -22.23 38.70
CA GLU A 130 -13.66 -23.24 39.57
C GLU A 130 -12.60 -24.01 40.35
N MET A 131 -11.53 -24.46 39.69
CA MET A 131 -10.39 -25.12 40.33
C MET A 131 -9.74 -24.23 41.38
N SER A 132 -9.52 -22.95 41.08
CA SER A 132 -8.94 -22.00 42.02
C SER A 132 -9.84 -21.76 43.24
N THR A 133 -11.15 -21.60 43.03
CA THR A 133 -12.13 -21.46 44.11
C THR A 133 -12.22 -22.72 44.96
N ALA A 134 -12.25 -23.90 44.35
CA ALA A 134 -12.27 -25.18 45.07
C ALA A 134 -11.03 -25.34 45.95
N PHE A 135 -9.84 -24.98 45.44
CA PHE A 135 -8.61 -25.02 46.20
C PHE A 135 -8.62 -24.05 47.39
N GLN A 136 -9.09 -22.81 47.19
CA GLN A 136 -9.24 -21.84 48.28
C GLN A 136 -10.21 -22.32 49.35
N ASN A 137 -11.35 -22.89 48.95
CA ASN A 137 -12.34 -23.43 49.88
C ASN A 137 -11.79 -24.60 50.68
N ALA A 138 -11.01 -25.49 50.07
CA ALA A 138 -10.38 -26.62 50.76
C ALA A 138 -9.40 -26.14 51.85
N ILE A 139 -8.62 -25.09 51.58
CA ILE A 139 -7.74 -24.47 52.58
C ILE A 139 -8.57 -23.83 53.71
N ALA A 140 -9.60 -23.06 53.35
CA ALA A 140 -10.43 -22.36 54.32
C ALA A 140 -11.27 -23.30 55.21
N ALA A 141 -11.60 -24.49 54.71
CA ALA A 141 -12.32 -25.52 55.45
C ALA A 141 -11.47 -26.24 56.50
N HIS A 142 -10.15 -25.99 56.53
CA HIS A 142 -9.28 -26.60 57.54
C HIS A 142 -9.51 -25.96 58.91
N ASP A 143 -9.93 -26.79 59.87
CA ASP A 143 -10.14 -26.38 61.26
C ASP A 143 -8.97 -26.85 62.11
N ILE A 144 -8.10 -25.90 62.46
CA ILE A 144 -6.89 -26.14 63.25
C ILE A 144 -7.25 -26.71 64.63
N GLU A 145 -8.35 -26.26 65.23
CA GLU A 145 -8.73 -26.66 66.58
C GLU A 145 -9.31 -28.08 66.57
N ALA A 146 -10.09 -28.43 65.54
CA ALA A 146 -10.57 -29.80 65.35
C ALA A 146 -9.41 -30.79 65.21
N ASP A 147 -8.36 -30.43 64.47
CA ASP A 147 -7.16 -31.26 64.31
C ASP A 147 -6.39 -31.42 65.64
N ILE A 148 -6.20 -30.34 66.41
CA ILE A 148 -5.57 -30.39 67.73
C ILE A 148 -6.37 -31.27 68.69
N GLN A 149 -7.70 -31.13 68.72
CA GLN A 149 -8.58 -31.94 69.55
C GLN A 149 -8.54 -33.41 69.16
N TRP A 150 -8.57 -33.70 67.85
CA TRP A 150 -8.42 -35.06 67.35
C TRP A 150 -7.10 -35.66 67.82
N TRP A 151 -5.99 -34.92 67.72
CA TRP A 151 -4.70 -35.41 68.18
C TRP A 151 -4.67 -35.64 69.70
N ASN A 152 -5.15 -34.68 70.50
CA ASN A 152 -5.15 -34.79 71.96
C ASN A 152 -5.98 -35.99 72.46
N LYS A 153 -7.11 -36.27 71.80
CA LYS A 153 -7.96 -37.42 72.10
C LYS A 153 -7.27 -38.76 71.83
N HIS A 154 -6.49 -38.87 70.76
CA HIS A 154 -5.90 -40.15 70.34
C HIS A 154 -4.50 -40.38 70.93
N TYR A 155 -3.75 -39.33 71.20
CA TYR A 155 -2.34 -39.41 71.60
C TYR A 155 -1.95 -38.50 72.76
N GLY A 156 -2.86 -37.67 73.26
CA GLY A 156 -2.59 -36.67 74.31
C GLY A 156 -3.22 -37.01 75.65
N SER A 157 -3.53 -35.97 76.42
CA SER A 157 -4.00 -36.10 77.81
C SER A 157 -5.37 -36.75 77.94
N ASP A 158 -6.17 -36.68 76.88
CA ASP A 158 -7.55 -37.16 76.87
C ASP A 158 -7.65 -38.62 76.45
N THR A 159 -6.51 -39.28 76.24
CA THR A 159 -6.45 -40.72 76.03
C THR A 159 -6.90 -41.45 77.30
N ASN A 160 -7.75 -42.45 77.14
CA ASN A 160 -8.31 -43.18 78.28
C ASN A 160 -7.20 -43.99 78.96
N THR A 161 -6.63 -43.41 80.02
CA THR A 161 -5.61 -44.05 80.84
C THR A 161 -6.27 -44.51 82.12
N SER A 162 -6.37 -45.83 82.29
CA SER A 162 -6.73 -46.40 83.58
C SER A 162 -5.57 -46.21 84.54
N TRP A 163 -5.78 -45.40 85.58
CA TRP A 163 -4.79 -45.24 86.62
C TRP A 163 -4.73 -46.50 87.49
N PRO A 164 -3.54 -46.90 87.98
CA PRO A 164 -3.44 -48.05 88.87
C PRO A 164 -4.25 -47.79 90.15
N GLU A 165 -5.16 -48.70 90.46
CA GLU A 165 -5.91 -48.74 91.71
C GLU A 165 -5.48 -49.95 92.54
N PHE A 166 -5.79 -49.94 93.84
CA PHE A 166 -5.48 -51.08 94.69
C PHE A 166 -6.34 -52.28 94.30
N GLU A 167 -5.69 -53.42 94.05
CA GLU A 167 -6.33 -54.70 93.74
C GLU A 167 -6.20 -55.61 94.98
N GLU A 168 -7.31 -56.23 95.42
CA GLU A 168 -7.33 -57.20 96.54
C GLU A 168 -6.69 -58.56 96.20
#